data_AF-A0A4D9EKU2-F1
#
_entry.id   AF-A0A4D9EKU2-F1
#
_cell.length_a   1.000
_cell.length_b   1.000
_cell.length_c   1.000
_cell.angle_alpha   90.00
_cell.angle_beta   90.00
_cell.angle_gamma   90.00
#
_symmetry.space_group_name_H-M   'P 1'
#
loop_
_entity.id
_entity.type
_entity.pdbx_description
1 polymer ?
#
loop_
_entity_poly.entity_id
_entity_poly.type
_entity_poly.pdbx_seq_one_letter_code
_entity_poly.pdbx_strand_id
1 'polypeptide(L)'
;MHVAVKIVKNVSRYREAARSEIQVLEYLNTMDPSSTFRCVQMLEWFDHHGHVCIVFELLGLSTYDFIKENSFLPFHMNDIRQMAYQICQSINWKFSIIGLANLLPLEGAELYGQNSDSSTQKK
;
A
#
# COMPACT_ATOMS: atom_id res chain seq x y z
N MET A 1 4.28 8.98 -16.14
CA MET A 1 4.14 8.92 -14.68
C MET A 1 3.26 7.73 -14.38
N HIS A 2 3.77 6.74 -13.65
CA HIS A 2 3.01 5.53 -13.29
C HIS A 2 2.53 5.63 -11.85
N VAL A 3 1.39 5.01 -11.57
CA VAL A 3 0.75 4.99 -10.24
C VAL A 3 0.26 3.58 -9.92
N ALA A 4 0.10 3.28 -8.63
CA ALA A 4 -0.54 2.05 -8.17
C ALA A 4 -2.00 2.34 -7.82
N VAL A 5 -2.93 1.50 -8.28
CA VAL A 5 -4.35 1.63 -7.94
C VAL A 5 -4.80 0.40 -7.17
N LYS A 6 -5.27 0.62 -5.95
CA LYS A 6 -5.91 -0.40 -5.11
C LYS A 6 -7.42 -0.36 -5.37
N ILE A 7 -7.94 -1.43 -5.97
CA ILE A 7 -9.38 -1.55 -6.25
C ILE A 7 -9.99 -2.42 -5.15
N VAL A 8 -10.95 -1.85 -4.43
CA VAL A 8 -11.65 -2.52 -3.34
C VAL A 8 -12.89 -3.22 -3.88
N LYS A 9 -13.10 -4.48 -3.50
CA LYS A 9 -14.30 -5.25 -3.88
C LYS A 9 -15.57 -4.50 -3.47
N ASN A 10 -16.58 -4.52 -4.34
CA ASN A 10 -17.87 -3.89 -4.10
C ASN A 10 -18.72 -4.70 -3.09
N VAL A 11 -18.25 -4.77 -1.85
CA VAL A 11 -18.92 -5.37 -0.71
C VAL A 11 -18.89 -4.35 0.42
N SER A 12 -20.05 -4.12 1.07
CA SER A 12 -20.24 -3.06 2.07
C SER A 12 -19.14 -3.03 3.14
N ARG A 13 -18.80 -4.19 3.72
CA ARG A 13 -17.74 -4.32 4.74
C ARG A 13 -16.38 -3.84 4.26
N TYR A 14 -15.98 -4.18 3.02
CA TYR A 14 -14.69 -3.75 2.47
C TYR A 14 -14.71 -2.27 2.08
N ARG A 15 -15.84 -1.76 1.60
CA ARG A 15 -16.01 -0.34 1.30
C ARG A 15 -15.93 0.52 2.57
N GLU A 16 -16.50 0.07 3.67
CA GLU A 16 -16.41 0.76 4.97
C GLU A 16 -14.97 0.79 5.48
N ALA A 17 -14.27 -0.36 5.44
CA ALA A 17 -12.86 -0.44 5.81
C ALA A 17 -11.99 0.48 4.92
N ALA A 18 -12.26 0.53 3.62
CA ALA A 18 -11.54 1.40 2.69
C ALA A 18 -11.76 2.89 3.00
N ARG A 19 -12.96 3.29 3.43
CA ARG A 19 -13.21 4.68 3.86
C ARG A 19 -12.45 5.04 5.12
N SER A 20 -12.38 4.14 6.10
CA SER A 20 -11.52 4.34 7.28
C SER A 20 -10.05 4.42 6.89
N GLU A 21 -9.60 3.61 5.94
CA GLU A 21 -8.23 3.64 5.42
C GLU A 21 -7.91 4.99 4.74
N ILE A 22 -8.81 5.50 3.90
CA ILE A 22 -8.69 6.81 3.25
C ILE A 22 -8.55 7.92 4.29
N GLN A 23 -9.39 7.95 5.33
CA GLN A 23 -9.33 8.96 6.39
C GLN A 23 -7.97 8.96 7.11
N VAL A 24 -7.44 7.77 7.41
CA VAL A 24 -6.11 7.64 8.03
C VAL A 24 -5.02 8.09 7.06
N LEU A 25 -5.11 7.74 5.78
CA LEU A 25 -4.13 8.13 4.75
C LEU A 25 -4.12 9.64 4.51
N GLU A 26 -5.28 10.30 4.47
CA GLU A 26 -5.37 11.76 4.39
C GLU A 26 -4.69 12.43 5.58
N TYR A 27 -4.97 11.94 6.79
CA TYR A 27 -4.32 12.44 8.00
C TYR A 27 -2.80 12.24 7.95
N LEU A 28 -2.32 11.05 7.57
CA LEU A 28 -0.90 10.76 7.46
C LEU A 28 -0.20 11.65 6.41
N ASN A 29 -0.82 11.87 5.26
CA ASN A 29 -0.30 12.76 4.23
C ASN A 29 -0.14 14.21 4.74
N THR A 30 -1.06 14.68 5.58
CA THR A 30 -0.94 16.04 6.18
C THR A 30 0.14 16.13 7.25
N MET A 31 0.39 15.04 7.99
CA MET A 31 1.36 14.98 9.07
C MET A 31 2.80 14.76 8.57
N ASP A 32 2.97 14.16 7.40
CA ASP A 32 4.28 13.89 6.79
C ASP A 32 4.32 14.25 5.29
N PRO A 33 4.22 15.56 4.95
CA PRO A 33 4.25 16.01 3.56
C PRO A 33 5.59 15.72 2.85
N SER A 34 6.67 15.50 3.61
CA SER A 34 7.99 15.14 3.09
C SER A 34 8.25 13.64 2.99
N SER A 35 7.27 12.78 3.30
CA SER A 35 7.42 11.31 3.29
C SER A 35 8.61 10.80 4.11
N THR A 36 8.95 11.51 5.18
CA THR A 36 10.09 11.26 6.07
C THR A 36 9.97 9.92 6.77
N PHE A 37 8.74 9.49 7.07
CA PHE A 37 8.45 8.25 7.79
C PHE A 37 8.16 7.07 6.87
N ARG A 38 8.45 7.21 5.55
CA ARG A 38 8.36 6.15 4.54
C ARG A 38 6.98 5.47 4.51
N CYS A 39 5.93 6.23 4.81
CA CYS A 39 4.56 5.77 4.67
C CYS A 39 4.12 5.97 3.22
N VAL A 40 3.42 4.98 2.67
CA VAL A 40 2.86 5.09 1.31
C VAL A 40 1.99 6.34 1.20
N GLN A 41 2.25 7.17 0.20
CA GLN A 41 1.46 8.36 -0.05
C GLN A 41 0.24 8.04 -0.89
N MET A 42 -0.94 8.41 -0.37
CA MET A 42 -2.16 8.42 -1.17
C MET A 42 -2.18 9.66 -2.05
N LEU A 43 -2.34 9.49 -3.36
CA LEU A 43 -2.42 10.60 -4.31
C LEU A 43 -3.88 11.09 -4.46
N GLU A 44 -4.81 10.15 -4.61
CA GLU A 44 -6.23 10.42 -4.82
C GLU A 44 -7.05 9.17 -4.46
N TRP A 45 -8.37 9.33 -4.28
CA TRP A 45 -9.30 8.21 -4.23
C TRP A 45 -10.58 8.56 -5.00
N PHE A 46 -11.24 7.55 -5.58
CA PHE A 46 -12.48 7.73 -6.33
C PHE A 46 -13.36 6.48 -6.25
N ASP A 47 -14.64 6.62 -6.59
CA ASP A 47 -15.55 5.48 -6.76
C ASP A 47 -15.74 5.20 -8.26
N HIS A 48 -15.59 3.94 -8.66
CA HIS A 48 -15.76 3.50 -10.04
C HIS A 48 -16.62 2.23 -10.10
N HIS A 49 -17.81 2.32 -10.69
CA HIS A 49 -18.77 1.22 -10.76
C HIS A 49 -19.07 0.53 -9.41
N GLY A 50 -19.08 1.29 -8.31
CA GLY A 50 -19.30 0.74 -6.97
C GLY A 50 -18.05 0.11 -6.35
N HIS A 51 -16.89 0.22 -6.98
CA HIS A 51 -15.60 -0.09 -6.37
C HIS A 51 -14.95 1.18 -5.83
N VAL A 52 -14.44 1.12 -4.61
CA VAL A 52 -13.59 2.21 -4.09
C VAL A 52 -12.19 1.96 -4.64
N CYS A 53 -11.65 2.95 -5.33
CA CYS A 53 -10.32 2.94 -5.90
C CYS A 53 -9.44 3.94 -5.15
N ILE A 54 -8.29 3.49 -4.66
CA ILE A 54 -7.32 4.33 -3.96
C ILE A 54 -6.04 4.37 -4.79
N VAL A 55 -5.60 5.56 -5.15
CA VAL A 55 -4.41 5.81 -5.97
C VAL A 55 -3.24 6.10 -5.06
N PHE A 56 -2.15 5.40 -5.27
CA PHE A 56 -0.90 5.52 -4.53
C PHE A 56 0.26 5.82 -5.48
N GLU A 57 1.34 6.34 -4.93
CA GLU A 57 2.63 6.30 -5.60
C GLU A 57 3.01 4.87 -5.99
N LEU A 58 3.65 4.69 -7.15
CA LEU A 58 4.12 3.37 -7.55
C LEU A 58 5.41 3.05 -6.80
N LEU A 59 5.31 2.07 -5.88
CA LEU A 59 6.47 1.50 -5.20
C LEU A 59 7.02 0.30 -5.99
N GLY A 60 8.24 -0.11 -5.63
CA GLY A 60 8.87 -1.29 -6.22
C GLY A 60 8.20 -2.61 -5.79
N LEU A 61 8.84 -3.72 -6.14
CA LEU A 61 8.39 -5.06 -5.76
C LEU A 61 8.20 -5.19 -4.24
N SER A 62 7.19 -5.96 -3.84
CA SER A 62 7.05 -6.33 -2.44
C SER A 62 8.23 -7.21 -2.02
N THR A 63 8.59 -7.17 -0.73
CA THR A 63 9.66 -8.03 -0.19
C THR A 63 9.37 -9.52 -0.42
N TYR A 64 8.10 -9.91 -0.42
CA TYR A 64 7.66 -11.26 -0.74
C TYR A 64 7.91 -11.61 -2.21
N ASP A 65 7.51 -10.74 -3.14
CA ASP A 65 7.70 -10.97 -4.57
C ASP A 65 9.18 -11.00 -4.92
N PHE A 66 10.00 -10.15 -4.30
CA PHE A 66 11.45 -10.18 -4.43
C PHE A 66 12.06 -11.51 -3.97
N ILE A 67 11.66 -12.00 -2.79
CA ILE A 67 12.11 -13.31 -2.29
C ILE A 67 11.67 -14.43 -3.24
N LYS A 68 10.44 -14.37 -3.74
CA LYS A 68 9.88 -15.37 -4.66
C LYS A 68 10.66 -15.40 -5.99
N GLU A 69 10.96 -14.24 -6.57
CA GLU A 69 11.80 -14.13 -7.77
C GLU A 69 13.24 -14.62 -7.50
N ASN A 70 13.74 -14.41 -6.29
CA ASN A 70 15.04 -14.89 -5.85
C ASN A 70 15.02 -16.34 -5.34
N SER A 71 14.07 -17.18 -5.81
CA SER A 71 13.96 -18.61 -5.46
C SER A 71 13.88 -18.89 -3.95
N PHE A 72 13.22 -18.02 -3.20
CA PHE A 72 13.09 -18.07 -1.75
C PHE A 72 14.41 -17.99 -0.98
N LEU A 73 15.45 -17.44 -1.60
CA LEU A 73 16.70 -17.16 -0.91
C LEU A 73 16.50 -16.02 0.11
N PRO A 74 17.07 -16.15 1.32
CA PRO A 74 16.96 -15.13 2.33
C PRO A 74 17.77 -13.88 1.95
N PHE A 75 17.33 -12.72 2.46
CA PHE A 75 18.10 -11.49 2.38
C PHE A 75 19.40 -11.59 3.20
N HIS A 76 20.41 -10.78 2.84
CA HIS A 76 21.59 -10.64 3.67
C HIS A 76 21.23 -9.95 5.00
N MET A 77 21.94 -10.31 6.07
CA MET A 77 21.70 -9.77 7.42
C MET A 77 21.75 -8.24 7.49
N ASN A 78 22.56 -7.60 6.65
CA ASN A 78 22.63 -6.14 6.59
C ASN A 78 21.34 -5.53 6.03
N ASP A 79 20.79 -6.13 4.98
CA ASP A 79 19.54 -5.69 4.35
C ASP A 79 18.36 -5.91 5.31
N ILE A 80 18.33 -7.06 5.99
CA ILE A 80 17.33 -7.35 7.04
C ILE A 80 17.38 -6.28 8.14
N ARG A 81 18.58 -5.90 8.59
CA ARG A 81 18.73 -4.85 9.62
C ARG A 81 18.20 -3.51 9.14
N GLN A 82 18.52 -3.11 7.90
CA GLN A 82 18.05 -1.84 7.35
C GLN A 82 16.53 -1.85 7.15
N MET A 83 15.96 -2.93 6.62
CA MET A 83 14.51 -3.10 6.48
C MET A 83 13.81 -3.07 7.83
N ALA A 84 14.32 -3.81 8.82
CA ALA A 84 13.76 -3.82 10.18
C ALA A 84 13.80 -2.43 10.82
N TYR A 85 14.91 -1.69 10.65
CA TYR A 85 15.00 -0.32 11.16
C TYR A 85 13.96 0.60 10.51
N GLN A 86 13.81 0.54 9.19
CA GLN A 86 12.81 1.34 8.47
C GLN A 86 11.38 0.98 8.90
N ILE A 87 11.07 -0.31 8.99
CA ILE A 87 9.76 -0.80 9.46
C ILE A 87 9.50 -0.32 10.89
N CYS A 88 10.45 -0.48 11.81
CA CYS A 88 10.30 -0.02 13.19
C CYS A 88 10.14 1.49 13.29
N GLN A 89 10.84 2.27 12.47
CA GLN A 89 10.71 3.73 12.44
C GLN A 89 9.32 4.16 11.96
N SER A 90 8.83 3.59 10.86
CA SER A 90 7.49 3.84 10.34
C SER A 90 6.40 3.40 11.33
N ILE A 91 6.60 2.27 12.01
CA ILE A 91 5.69 1.74 13.02
C ILE A 91 5.71 2.59 14.29
N ASN A 92 6.87 3.05 14.77
CA ASN A 92 6.97 3.90 15.96
C ASN A 92 6.28 5.24 15.76
N TRP A 93 6.44 5.85 14.57
CA TRP A 93 5.66 7.02 14.17
C TRP A 93 4.16 6.72 14.13
N LYS A 94 3.80 5.57 13.53
CA LYS A 94 2.43 5.11 13.44
C LYS A 94 1.82 4.77 14.79
N PHE A 95 2.49 4.17 15.77
CA PHE A 95 1.91 3.90 17.10
C PHE A 95 1.53 5.18 17.83
N SER A 96 2.20 6.30 17.52
CA SER A 96 1.76 7.62 17.99
C SER A 96 0.41 8.08 17.42
N ILE A 97 -0.07 7.47 16.32
CA ILE A 97 -1.26 7.87 15.56
C ILE A 97 -2.32 6.73 15.48
N ILE A 98 -1.90 5.46 15.43
CA ILE A 98 -2.68 4.21 15.26
C ILE A 98 -3.27 3.71 16.59
N GLY A 99 -2.92 4.32 17.73
CA GLY A 99 -3.65 4.12 18.99
C GLY A 99 -5.17 4.38 18.88
N LEU A 100 -5.66 4.94 17.76
CA LEU A 100 -7.07 5.20 17.48
C LEU A 100 -7.68 4.40 16.30
N ALA A 101 -6.91 3.67 15.49
CA ALA A 101 -7.44 3.01 14.29
C ALA A 101 -7.11 1.51 14.28
N ASN A 102 -8.06 0.74 14.80
CA ASN A 102 -8.01 -0.72 14.95
C ASN A 102 -7.48 -1.48 13.73
N LEU A 103 -6.76 -2.57 14.04
CA LEU A 103 -6.19 -3.58 13.15
C LEU A 103 -7.19 -4.12 12.10
N LEU A 104 -6.70 -4.19 10.85
CA LEU A 104 -6.86 -5.24 9.81
C LEU A 104 -8.23 -5.95 9.65
N PRO A 105 -8.70 -6.09 8.40
CA PRO A 105 -8.29 -7.27 7.64
C PRO A 105 -7.90 -6.96 6.19
N LEU A 106 -6.65 -7.27 5.84
CA LEU A 106 -6.15 -7.40 4.47
C LEU A 106 -6.66 -8.73 3.88
N GLU A 107 -7.94 -8.78 3.50
CA GLU A 107 -8.47 -9.83 2.61
C GLU A 107 -9.28 -9.16 1.51
N GLY A 108 -8.69 -8.98 0.32
CA GLY A 108 -9.45 -8.63 -0.88
C GLY A 108 -9.00 -7.40 -1.68
N ALA A 109 -7.79 -6.88 -1.45
CA ALA A 109 -7.20 -5.84 -2.29
C ALA A 109 -6.34 -6.47 -3.39
N GLU A 110 -6.73 -6.27 -4.66
CA GLU A 110 -5.87 -6.55 -5.82
C GLU A 110 -5.11 -5.26 -6.19
N LEU A 111 -3.78 -5.34 -6.27
CA LEU A 111 -2.93 -4.25 -6.74
C LEU A 111 -2.69 -4.46 -8.24
N TYR A 112 -3.22 -3.57 -9.06
CA TYR A 112 -2.86 -3.52 -10.48
C TYR A 112 -1.82 -2.42 -10.69
N GLY A 113 -0.59 -2.82 -11.02
CA GLY A 113 0.41 -1.92 -11.61
C GLY A 113 0.10 -1.75 -13.09
N GLN A 114 -0.11 -0.52 -13.56
CA GLN A 114 -0.23 -0.29 -15.00
C GLN A 114 1.14 -0.43 -15.65
N ASN A 115 1.44 -1.65 -16.13
CA ASN A 115 2.46 -1.86 -17.16
C ASN A 115 1.93 -1.25 -18.45
N SER A 116 2.50 -0.11 -18.84
CA SER A 116 2.43 0.37 -20.20
C SER A 116 3.33 -0.49 -21.08
N ASP A 117 2.89 -1.72 -21.36
CA ASP A 117 3.30 -2.44 -22.56
C ASP A 117 2.05 -2.91 -23.29
N SER A 118 1.85 -2.24 -24.41
CA SER A 118 0.83 -2.53 -25.40
C SER A 118 1.20 -3.84 -26.10
N SER A 119 0.61 -4.95 -25.68
CA SER A 119 0.12 -6.00 -26.58
C SER A 119 -0.30 -7.25 -25.80
N THR A 120 -1.56 -7.60 -25.99
CA THR A 120 -2.08 -8.96 -26.22
C THR A 120 -3.36 -9.18 -25.42
N GLN A 121 -4.48 -8.85 -26.08
CA GLN A 121 -5.73 -9.55 -25.87
C GLN A 121 -5.48 -11.06 -25.89
N LYS A 122 -6.04 -11.81 -24.95
CA LYS A 122 -6.57 -13.15 -25.27
C LYS A 122 -7.55 -13.65 -24.21
N LYS A 123 -8.80 -13.70 -24.68
CA LYS A 123 -9.92 -14.61 -24.39
C LYS A 123 -10.44 -14.72 -22.96
#